data_AF-A0A2D7FE82-F1
#
_entry.id   AF-A0A2D7FE82-F1
#
_cell.length_a   1.000
_cell.length_b   1.000
_cell.length_c   1.000
_cell.angle_alpha   90.00
_cell.angle_beta   90.00
_cell.angle_gamma   90.00
#
_symmetry.space_group_name_H-M   'P 1'
#
loop_
_entity.id
_entity.type
_entity.pdbx_description
1 polymer ?
#
loop_
_entity_poly.entity_id
_entity_poly.type
_entity_poly.pdbx_seq_one_letter_code
_entity_poly.pdbx_strand_id
1 'polypeptide(L)'
;MSDNQAEAAGAEDSDTRIAPDPFSAVLPALAALGAIASIATVNWVAQDRTPDRSKSKRKVVVALRDLEKCCHGLQEIFKRFHKAKKLFAGEGAAVSSPLKFGVHGTRVGPNAIRIYHQSINDIASMLVLASQNAYEVMAAIEDGDVDPPDEIFYGFGEAQEELNQLVLERATLKQSVEVGLQIAVKLTDLVGQLKEFRGA
;
A
#
# COMPACT_ATOMS: atom_id res chain seq x y z
N MET A 1 50.75 -11.95 -9.97
CA MET A 1 49.47 -11.34 -10.39
C MET A 1 48.29 -12.00 -9.66
N SER A 2 48.41 -12.24 -8.35
CA SER A 2 47.44 -13.05 -7.60
C SER A 2 46.95 -12.39 -6.31
N ASP A 3 47.52 -11.26 -5.91
CA ASP A 3 47.17 -10.57 -4.65
C ASP A 3 46.04 -9.53 -4.82
N ASN A 4 45.70 -9.15 -6.05
CA ASN A 4 44.75 -8.06 -6.30
C ASN A 4 43.26 -8.50 -6.37
N GLN A 5 42.98 -9.81 -6.27
CA GLN A 5 41.60 -10.34 -6.25
C GLN A 5 41.06 -10.58 -4.84
N ALA A 6 41.92 -10.68 -3.82
CA ALA A 6 41.49 -10.84 -2.43
C ALA A 6 41.03 -9.51 -1.80
N GLU A 7 41.58 -8.38 -2.23
CA GLU A 7 41.26 -7.05 -1.70
C GLU A 7 39.88 -6.53 -2.18
N ALA A 8 39.43 -6.92 -3.37
CA ALA A 8 38.14 -6.52 -3.92
C ALA A 8 36.95 -7.20 -3.21
N ALA A 9 37.13 -8.42 -2.70
CA ALA A 9 36.09 -9.15 -1.97
C ALA A 9 35.90 -8.66 -0.52
N GLY A 10 36.93 -8.02 0.08
CA GLY A 10 36.85 -7.44 1.42
C GLY A 10 36.27 -6.01 1.45
N ALA A 11 36.25 -5.31 0.32
CA ALA A 11 35.76 -3.94 0.23
C ALA A 11 34.22 -3.85 0.25
N GLU A 12 33.50 -4.83 -0.34
CA GLU A 12 32.04 -4.82 -0.40
C GLU A 12 31.36 -5.05 0.97
N ASP A 13 32.03 -5.74 1.89
CA ASP A 13 31.51 -5.99 3.25
C ASP A 13 31.77 -4.81 4.22
N SER A 14 32.60 -3.84 3.80
CA SER A 14 33.08 -2.75 4.67
C SER A 14 32.16 -1.51 4.75
N ASP A 15 31.31 -1.25 3.75
CA ASP A 15 30.36 -0.10 3.75
C ASP A 15 28.91 -0.57 4.00
N THR A 16 28.71 -1.27 5.12
CA THR A 16 27.37 -1.61 5.60
C THR A 16 26.88 -0.58 6.61
N ARG A 17 25.66 -0.07 6.43
CA ARG A 17 25.02 0.89 7.34
C ARG A 17 23.79 0.28 7.98
N ILE A 18 23.40 0.79 9.15
CA ILE A 18 22.12 0.41 9.76
C ILE A 18 21.00 0.86 8.82
N ALA A 19 20.19 -0.09 8.36
CA ALA A 19 19.02 0.23 7.55
C ALA A 19 18.05 1.12 8.35
N PRO A 20 17.41 2.13 7.72
CA PRO A 20 16.28 2.79 8.34
C PRO A 20 15.15 1.80 8.64
N ASP A 21 14.28 2.15 9.58
CA ASP A 21 13.21 1.26 10.05
C ASP A 21 12.22 0.95 8.89
N PRO A 22 12.10 -0.34 8.45
CA PRO A 22 11.18 -0.72 7.39
C PRO A 22 9.71 -0.39 7.70
N PHE A 23 9.35 -0.23 8.97
CA PHE A 23 8.01 0.21 9.37
C PHE A 23 7.61 1.55 8.79
N SER A 24 8.57 2.47 8.68
CA SER A 24 8.30 3.79 8.13
C SER A 24 7.99 3.78 6.63
N ALA A 25 8.21 2.64 5.94
CA ALA A 25 7.73 2.40 4.59
C ALA A 25 6.44 1.55 4.57
N VAL A 26 6.38 0.46 5.34
CA VAL A 26 5.26 -0.49 5.29
C VAL A 26 3.97 0.11 5.85
N LEU A 27 4.02 0.87 6.95
CA LEU A 27 2.80 1.46 7.53
C LEU A 27 2.12 2.47 6.58
N PRO A 28 2.82 3.44 5.97
CA PRO A 28 2.20 4.32 4.99
C PRO A 28 1.66 3.57 3.75
N ALA A 29 2.30 2.48 3.33
CA ALA A 29 1.79 1.65 2.23
C ALA A 29 0.49 0.92 2.61
N LEU A 30 0.40 0.37 3.82
CA LEU A 30 -0.84 -0.21 4.36
C LEU A 30 -1.93 0.85 4.53
N ALA A 31 -1.58 2.05 5.01
CA ALA A 31 -2.50 3.16 5.13
C ALA A 31 -3.08 3.59 3.77
N ALA A 32 -2.26 3.56 2.71
CA ALA A 32 -2.72 3.82 1.35
C ALA A 32 -3.74 2.77 0.87
N LEU A 33 -3.54 1.48 1.20
CA LEU A 33 -4.55 0.44 0.94
C LEU A 33 -5.83 0.69 1.75
N GLY A 34 -5.69 1.08 3.03
CA GLY A 34 -6.82 1.41 3.90
C GLY A 34 -7.67 2.57 3.36
N ALA A 35 -7.03 3.59 2.79
CA ALA A 35 -7.73 4.71 2.15
C ALA A 35 -8.55 4.28 0.92
N ILE A 36 -8.13 3.23 0.21
CA ILE A 36 -8.91 2.66 -0.90
C ILE A 36 -10.02 1.75 -0.35
N ALA A 37 -9.70 0.91 0.63
CA ALA A 37 -10.65 0.00 1.26
C ALA A 37 -11.82 0.74 1.95
N SER A 38 -11.60 1.98 2.40
CA SER A 38 -12.66 2.80 3.02
C SER A 38 -13.82 3.15 2.08
N ILE A 39 -13.74 2.87 0.78
CA ILE A 39 -14.89 2.92 -0.14
C ILE A 39 -16.06 2.07 0.36
N ALA A 40 -15.79 1.02 1.15
CA ALA A 40 -16.80 0.20 1.83
C ALA A 40 -17.82 1.03 2.65
N THR A 41 -17.40 2.19 3.15
CA THR A 41 -18.23 3.04 4.01
C THR A 41 -19.34 3.79 3.27
N VAL A 42 -19.27 3.89 1.93
CA VAL A 42 -20.26 4.63 1.14
C VAL A 42 -21.67 4.07 1.31
N ASN A 43 -21.82 2.73 1.39
CA ASN A 43 -23.13 2.10 1.57
C ASN A 43 -23.86 2.58 2.85
N TRP A 44 -23.10 2.96 3.88
CA TRP A 44 -23.64 3.41 5.16
C TRP A 44 -23.91 4.92 5.24
N VAL A 45 -23.18 5.73 4.47
CA VAL A 45 -23.27 7.21 4.52
C VAL A 45 -24.20 7.77 3.43
N ALA A 46 -24.34 7.08 2.29
CA ALA A 46 -25.18 7.54 1.19
C ALA A 46 -26.69 7.60 1.51
N GLN A 47 -27.12 6.94 2.61
CA GLN A 47 -28.50 7.03 3.09
C GLN A 47 -28.83 8.39 3.71
N ASP A 48 -27.85 9.08 4.31
CA ASP A 48 -27.98 10.42 4.87
C ASP A 48 -27.55 11.46 3.82
N ARG A 49 -28.34 11.58 2.73
CA ARG A 49 -28.14 12.59 1.67
C ARG A 49 -27.98 13.98 2.29
N THR A 50 -26.73 14.44 2.43
CA THR A 50 -26.44 15.81 2.86
C THR A 50 -26.44 16.69 1.62
N PRO A 51 -27.44 17.58 1.41
CA PRO A 51 -27.69 18.22 0.12
C PRO A 51 -26.67 19.31 -0.29
N ASP A 52 -25.56 19.49 0.45
CA ASP A 52 -24.65 20.63 0.32
C ASP A 52 -23.17 20.24 0.06
N ARG A 53 -22.90 18.98 -0.33
CA ARG A 53 -21.53 18.57 -0.68
C ARG A 53 -21.10 19.19 -2.01
N SER A 54 -19.87 19.70 -2.06
CA SER A 54 -19.26 20.19 -3.30
C SER A 54 -19.10 19.04 -4.30
N LYS A 55 -19.85 19.06 -5.40
CA LYS A 55 -19.71 18.10 -6.50
C LYS A 55 -18.26 18.05 -6.99
N SER A 56 -17.73 16.85 -7.18
CA SER A 56 -16.41 16.67 -7.76
C SER A 56 -16.39 17.25 -9.17
N LYS A 57 -15.44 18.15 -9.46
CA LYS A 57 -15.26 18.71 -10.82
C LYS A 57 -14.53 17.76 -11.76
N ARG A 58 -13.94 16.68 -11.24
CA ARG A 58 -13.15 15.73 -12.02
C ARG A 58 -14.07 14.66 -12.62
N LYS A 59 -13.85 14.33 -13.89
CA LYS A 59 -14.59 13.25 -14.56
C LYS A 59 -14.36 11.92 -13.82
N VAL A 60 -15.45 11.24 -13.47
CA VAL A 60 -15.43 9.93 -12.77
C VAL A 60 -14.51 8.90 -13.44
N VAL A 61 -14.49 8.86 -14.78
CA VAL A 61 -13.61 7.98 -15.57
C VAL A 61 -12.13 8.22 -15.26
N VAL A 62 -11.75 9.48 -15.01
CA VAL A 62 -10.37 9.84 -14.67
C VAL A 62 -10.06 9.41 -13.24
N ALA A 63 -10.98 9.64 -12.29
CA ALA A 63 -10.82 9.23 -10.90
C ALA A 63 -10.65 7.70 -10.77
N LEU A 64 -11.53 6.91 -11.41
CA LEU A 64 -11.45 5.44 -11.40
C LEU A 64 -10.16 4.92 -12.04
N ARG A 65 -9.76 5.47 -13.19
CA ARG A 65 -8.51 5.09 -13.86
C ARG A 65 -7.30 5.40 -12.99
N ASP A 66 -7.29 6.56 -12.34
CA ASP A 66 -6.14 6.98 -11.54
C ASP A 66 -6.13 6.26 -10.18
N LEU A 67 -7.28 5.85 -9.63
CA LEU A 67 -7.40 4.92 -8.51
C LEU A 67 -6.85 3.53 -8.86
N GLU A 68 -7.22 2.98 -10.02
CA GLU A 68 -6.70 1.71 -10.52
C GLU A 68 -5.17 1.76 -10.66
N LYS A 69 -4.60 2.87 -11.14
CA LYS A 69 -3.14 3.08 -11.15
C LYS A 69 -2.54 3.10 -9.75
N CYS A 70 -3.22 3.69 -8.77
CA CYS A 70 -2.78 3.63 -7.37
C CYS A 70 -2.71 2.18 -6.87
N CYS A 71 -3.73 1.36 -7.16
CA CYS A 71 -3.72 -0.06 -6.79
C CYS A 71 -2.53 -0.81 -7.42
N HIS A 72 -2.28 -0.61 -8.72
CA HIS A 72 -1.11 -1.19 -9.39
C HIS A 72 0.22 -0.69 -8.82
N GLY A 73 0.33 0.61 -8.53
CA GLY A 73 1.50 1.20 -7.89
C GLY A 73 1.79 0.59 -6.52
N LEU A 74 0.75 0.39 -5.70
CA LEU A 74 0.85 -0.29 -4.42
C LEU A 74 1.25 -1.75 -4.57
N GLN A 75 0.69 -2.49 -5.55
CA GLN A 75 1.14 -3.85 -5.84
C GLN A 75 2.65 -3.90 -6.14
N GLU A 76 3.17 -2.99 -6.96
CA GLU A 76 4.60 -2.95 -7.29
C GLU A 76 5.47 -2.60 -6.07
N ILE A 77 4.99 -1.72 -5.19
CA ILE A 77 5.64 -1.43 -3.90
C ILE A 77 5.71 -2.70 -3.04
N PHE A 78 4.59 -3.40 -2.85
CA PHE A 78 4.54 -4.63 -2.03
C PHE A 78 5.35 -5.78 -2.65
N LYS A 79 5.35 -5.94 -3.99
CA LYS A 79 6.24 -6.88 -4.68
C LYS A 79 7.71 -6.54 -4.43
N ARG A 80 8.07 -5.26 -4.39
CA ARG A 80 9.43 -4.81 -4.07
C ARG A 80 9.81 -5.12 -2.62
N PHE A 81 8.91 -4.89 -1.67
CA PHE A 81 9.11 -5.30 -0.28
C PHE A 81 9.34 -6.81 -0.15
N HIS A 82 8.51 -7.62 -0.83
CA HIS A 82 8.62 -9.07 -0.81
C HIS A 82 9.96 -9.57 -1.42
N LYS A 83 10.47 -8.90 -2.47
CA LYS A 83 11.78 -9.20 -3.07
C LYS A 83 12.94 -8.77 -2.16
N ALA A 84 12.82 -7.64 -1.46
CA ALA A 84 13.85 -7.08 -0.59
C ALA A 84 13.74 -7.58 0.86
N LYS A 85 13.73 -8.91 1.04
CA LYS A 85 13.50 -9.58 2.34
C LYS A 85 14.43 -9.12 3.46
N LYS A 86 15.71 -8.87 3.15
CA LYS A 86 16.69 -8.38 4.12
C LYS A 86 16.33 -7.02 4.74
N LEU A 87 15.59 -6.19 3.99
CA LEU A 87 15.11 -4.88 4.45
C LEU A 87 13.71 -4.96 5.06
N PHE A 88 12.78 -5.58 4.35
CA PHE A 88 11.34 -5.46 4.64
C PHE A 88 10.71 -6.77 5.16
N ALA A 89 11.49 -7.80 5.46
CA ALA A 89 10.98 -9.03 6.05
C ALA A 89 11.92 -9.66 7.11
N GLY A 90 13.08 -9.05 7.36
CA GLY A 90 14.04 -9.42 8.41
C GLY A 90 14.77 -10.76 8.21
N GLU A 91 15.97 -10.85 8.78
CA GLU A 91 16.62 -12.11 9.19
C GLU A 91 16.80 -12.04 10.73
N GLY A 92 16.65 -13.17 11.44
CA GLY A 92 16.90 -13.27 12.89
C GLY A 92 15.69 -13.01 13.81
N ALA A 93 15.94 -12.70 15.09
CA ALA A 93 14.92 -12.58 16.15
C ALA A 93 13.89 -11.44 15.94
N ALA A 94 14.13 -10.54 14.97
CA ALA A 94 13.21 -9.48 14.58
C ALA A 94 12.03 -9.99 13.73
N VAL A 95 12.13 -11.18 13.13
CA VAL A 95 11.08 -11.76 12.27
C VAL A 95 9.82 -12.13 13.06
N SER A 96 9.96 -12.47 14.34
CA SER A 96 8.85 -12.82 15.23
C SER A 96 8.39 -11.64 16.11
N SER A 97 8.97 -10.45 15.93
CA SER A 97 8.63 -9.28 16.74
C SER A 97 7.39 -8.57 16.17
N PRO A 98 6.39 -8.26 17.01
CA PRO A 98 5.23 -7.44 16.66
C PRO A 98 5.62 -6.10 16.03
N LEU A 99 4.71 -5.52 15.23
CA LEU A 99 4.87 -4.18 14.64
C LEU A 99 5.27 -3.12 15.69
N LYS A 100 6.53 -2.64 15.69
CA LYS A 100 6.99 -1.56 16.58
C LYS A 100 8.06 -0.69 15.92
N PHE A 101 7.99 0.62 16.14
CA PHE A 101 9.05 1.55 15.74
C PHE A 101 10.33 1.28 16.55
N GLY A 102 11.49 1.27 15.89
CA GLY A 102 12.79 1.13 16.55
C GLY A 102 13.78 0.25 15.80
N VAL A 103 15.01 0.17 16.30
CA VAL A 103 16.21 -0.34 15.63
C VAL A 103 16.15 -1.86 15.36
N HIS A 104 15.36 -2.27 14.35
CA HIS A 104 15.41 -3.60 13.73
C HIS A 104 16.23 -3.58 12.44
N GLY A 105 16.85 -2.43 12.12
CA GLY A 105 17.65 -2.24 10.93
C GLY A 105 18.85 -3.18 10.95
N THR A 106 18.79 -4.24 10.16
CA THR A 106 19.96 -5.04 9.84
C THR A 106 20.99 -4.15 9.15
N ARG A 107 22.27 -4.49 9.28
CA ARG A 107 23.30 -3.84 8.49
C ARG A 107 23.09 -4.22 7.03
N VAL A 108 22.95 -3.21 6.17
CA VAL A 108 22.69 -3.39 4.75
C VAL A 108 23.68 -2.60 3.91
N GLY A 109 24.00 -3.14 2.75
CA GLY A 109 24.89 -2.48 1.78
C GLY A 109 24.21 -1.34 1.01
N PRO A 110 24.96 -0.55 0.23
CA PRO A 110 24.48 0.67 -0.42
C PRO A 110 23.29 0.48 -1.38
N ASN A 111 23.21 -0.66 -2.07
CA ASN A 111 22.11 -0.95 -3.00
C ASN A 111 20.75 -1.08 -2.27
N ALA A 112 20.75 -1.67 -1.08
CA ALA A 112 19.55 -1.81 -0.26
C ALA A 112 19.05 -0.44 0.25
N ILE A 113 19.96 0.46 0.61
CA ILE A 113 19.64 1.84 1.00
C ILE A 113 18.97 2.58 -0.16
N ARG A 114 19.47 2.41 -1.39
CA ARG A 114 18.84 3.00 -2.58
C ARG A 114 17.41 2.49 -2.80
N ILE A 115 17.21 1.17 -2.69
CA ILE A 115 15.88 0.54 -2.79
C ILE A 115 14.93 1.11 -1.74
N TYR A 116 15.42 1.29 -0.51
CA TYR A 116 14.64 1.87 0.57
C TYR A 116 14.20 3.30 0.25
N HIS A 117 15.12 4.18 -0.14
CA HIS A 117 14.79 5.58 -0.48
C HIS A 117 13.81 5.69 -1.65
N GLN A 118 14.01 4.89 -2.70
CA GLN A 118 13.08 4.85 -3.83
C GLN A 118 11.69 4.42 -3.37
N SER A 119 11.60 3.42 -2.50
CA SER A 119 10.33 2.93 -1.97
C SER A 119 9.61 4.01 -1.16
N ILE A 120 10.31 4.71 -0.27
CA ILE A 120 9.72 5.82 0.52
C ILE A 120 9.13 6.91 -0.38
N ASN A 121 9.84 7.31 -1.44
CA ASN A 121 9.36 8.34 -2.36
C ASN A 121 8.11 7.89 -3.13
N ASP A 122 8.12 6.65 -3.62
CA ASP A 122 6.97 6.05 -4.32
C ASP A 122 5.76 5.99 -3.38
N ILE A 123 5.95 5.56 -2.12
CA ILE A 123 4.90 5.43 -1.11
C ILE A 123 4.32 6.79 -0.71
N ALA A 124 5.16 7.80 -0.50
CA ALA A 124 4.71 9.14 -0.15
C ALA A 124 3.76 9.70 -1.23
N SER A 125 4.09 9.47 -2.50
CA SER A 125 3.24 9.84 -3.62
C SER A 125 1.95 9.01 -3.66
N MET A 126 2.06 7.69 -3.46
CA MET A 126 0.90 6.78 -3.51
C MET A 126 -0.10 7.03 -2.38
N LEU A 127 0.35 7.31 -1.16
CA LEU A 127 -0.55 7.56 -0.03
C LEU A 127 -1.48 8.75 -0.27
N VAL A 128 -0.93 9.85 -0.80
CA VAL A 128 -1.70 11.06 -1.10
C VAL A 128 -2.66 10.81 -2.25
N LEU A 129 -2.17 10.22 -3.35
CA LEU A 129 -2.97 9.97 -4.54
C LEU A 129 -4.09 8.94 -4.29
N ALA A 130 -3.81 7.88 -3.53
CA ALA A 130 -4.80 6.86 -3.19
C ALA A 130 -5.95 7.47 -2.40
N SER A 131 -5.65 8.26 -1.37
CA SER A 131 -6.66 8.96 -0.55
C SER A 131 -7.53 9.91 -1.39
N GLN A 132 -6.90 10.71 -2.25
CA GLN A 132 -7.62 11.67 -3.11
C GLN A 132 -8.52 10.95 -4.13
N ASN A 133 -7.97 9.97 -4.85
CA ASN A 133 -8.72 9.25 -5.88
C ASN A 133 -9.85 8.39 -5.25
N ALA A 134 -9.62 7.79 -4.08
CA ALA A 134 -10.65 7.04 -3.36
C ALA A 134 -11.81 7.98 -2.96
N TYR A 135 -11.52 9.14 -2.38
CA TYR A 135 -12.53 10.12 -2.01
C TYR A 135 -13.35 10.62 -3.21
N GLU A 136 -12.70 10.87 -4.35
CA GLU A 136 -13.39 11.26 -5.58
C GLU A 136 -14.30 10.16 -6.13
N VAL A 137 -13.88 8.89 -6.03
CA VAL A 137 -14.72 7.74 -6.41
C VAL A 137 -15.91 7.59 -5.45
N MET A 138 -15.69 7.74 -4.13
CA MET A 138 -16.77 7.75 -3.15
C MET A 138 -17.78 8.87 -3.46
N ALA A 139 -17.30 10.07 -3.80
CA ALA A 139 -18.16 11.18 -4.21
C ALA A 139 -19.02 10.83 -5.42
N ALA A 140 -18.41 10.23 -6.45
CA ALA A 140 -19.10 9.86 -7.68
C ALA A 140 -20.16 8.77 -7.44
N ILE A 141 -19.91 7.85 -6.51
CA ILE A 141 -20.90 6.83 -6.10
C ILE A 141 -22.08 7.50 -5.38
N GLU A 142 -21.81 8.39 -4.43
CA GLU A 142 -22.86 9.14 -3.72
C GLU A 142 -23.69 10.04 -4.65
N ASP A 143 -23.05 10.64 -5.65
CA ASP A 143 -23.70 11.49 -6.66
C ASP A 143 -24.52 10.65 -7.68
N GLY A 144 -24.37 9.32 -7.70
CA GLY A 144 -25.03 8.41 -8.63
C GLY A 144 -24.37 8.31 -10.02
N ASP A 145 -23.16 8.84 -10.18
CA ASP A 145 -22.36 8.72 -11.42
C ASP A 145 -21.76 7.30 -11.57
N VAL A 146 -21.64 6.56 -10.46
CA VAL A 146 -21.30 5.13 -10.43
C VAL A 146 -22.33 4.45 -9.54
N ASP A 147 -23.00 3.43 -10.07
CA ASP A 147 -24.08 2.71 -9.36
C ASP A 147 -23.76 1.20 -9.26
N PRO A 148 -22.77 0.83 -8.43
CA PRO A 148 -22.36 -0.56 -8.26
C PRO A 148 -23.30 -1.29 -7.28
N PRO A 149 -23.47 -2.62 -7.43
CA PRO A 149 -24.25 -3.41 -6.50
C PRO A 149 -23.55 -3.57 -5.14
N ASP A 150 -24.33 -3.90 -4.11
CA ASP A 150 -23.86 -3.96 -2.71
C ASP A 150 -22.66 -4.90 -2.48
N GLU A 151 -22.58 -5.97 -3.27
CA GLU A 151 -21.53 -6.97 -3.20
C GLU A 151 -20.13 -6.38 -3.43
N ILE A 152 -20.02 -5.32 -4.24
CA ILE A 152 -18.73 -4.65 -4.45
C ILE A 152 -18.29 -3.93 -3.17
N PHE A 153 -19.21 -3.29 -2.44
CA PHE A 153 -18.89 -2.64 -1.17
C PHE A 153 -18.52 -3.66 -0.09
N TYR A 154 -19.15 -4.83 -0.07
CA TYR A 154 -18.76 -5.92 0.82
C TYR A 154 -17.32 -6.38 0.54
N GLY A 155 -16.92 -6.48 -0.73
CA GLY A 155 -15.54 -6.80 -1.11
C GLY A 155 -14.52 -5.76 -0.59
N PHE A 156 -14.84 -4.46 -0.66
CA PHE A 156 -14.02 -3.42 -0.04
C PHE A 156 -14.00 -3.54 1.49
N GLY A 157 -15.13 -3.88 2.11
CA GLY A 157 -15.26 -4.06 3.55
C GLY A 157 -14.42 -5.23 4.07
N GLU A 158 -14.40 -6.35 3.35
CA GLU A 158 -13.52 -7.48 3.66
C GLU A 158 -12.04 -7.07 3.58
N ALA A 159 -11.64 -6.33 2.53
CA ALA A 159 -10.27 -5.83 2.42
C ALA A 159 -9.89 -4.90 3.58
N GLN A 160 -10.83 -4.06 4.03
CA GLN A 160 -10.63 -3.21 5.22
C GLN A 160 -10.49 -4.05 6.49
N GLU A 161 -11.29 -5.09 6.66
CA GLU A 161 -11.21 -5.98 7.81
C GLU A 161 -9.89 -6.75 7.84
N GLU A 162 -9.42 -7.27 6.69
CA GLU A 162 -8.11 -7.91 6.58
C GLU A 162 -6.97 -6.95 6.99
N LEU A 163 -7.05 -5.65 6.63
CA LEU A 163 -6.11 -4.63 7.09
C LEU A 163 -6.19 -4.39 8.60
N ASN A 164 -7.40 -4.33 9.16
CA ASN A 164 -7.60 -4.16 10.60
C ASN A 164 -6.98 -5.32 11.39
N GLN A 165 -7.13 -6.55 10.90
CA GLN A 165 -6.57 -7.73 11.56
C GLN A 165 -5.04 -7.68 11.65
N LEU A 166 -4.34 -7.13 10.64
CA LEU A 166 -2.89 -6.93 10.73
C LEU A 166 -2.49 -6.04 11.92
N VAL A 167 -3.31 -5.04 12.24
CA VAL A 167 -3.07 -4.12 13.37
C VAL A 167 -3.45 -4.79 14.69
N LEU A 168 -4.62 -5.42 14.75
CA LEU A 168 -5.16 -6.06 15.95
C LEU A 168 -4.30 -7.23 16.43
N GLU A 169 -3.91 -8.11 15.51
CA GLU A 169 -3.09 -9.29 15.82
C GLU A 169 -1.61 -8.96 15.96
N ARG A 170 -1.24 -7.68 15.76
CA ARG A 170 0.13 -7.19 15.76
C ARG A 170 1.01 -8.04 14.85
N ALA A 171 0.59 -8.14 13.59
CA ALA A 171 1.23 -8.97 12.58
C ALA A 171 2.75 -8.74 12.54
N THR A 172 3.49 -9.73 12.05
CA THR A 172 4.92 -9.54 11.76
C THR A 172 5.09 -8.70 10.51
N LEU A 173 6.27 -8.09 10.34
CA LEU A 173 6.60 -7.34 9.14
C LEU A 173 6.42 -8.17 7.85
N LYS A 174 6.82 -9.44 7.90
CA LYS A 174 6.63 -10.39 6.80
C LYS A 174 5.14 -10.58 6.48
N GLN A 175 4.33 -10.87 7.49
CA GLN A 175 2.88 -11.03 7.30
C GLN A 175 2.24 -9.77 6.73
N SER A 176 2.60 -8.58 7.24
CA SER A 176 2.10 -7.31 6.71
C SER A 176 2.43 -7.09 5.24
N VAL A 177 3.63 -7.49 4.79
CA VAL A 177 4.01 -7.38 3.37
C VAL A 177 3.26 -8.40 2.51
N GLU A 178 3.11 -9.64 2.98
CA GLU A 178 2.44 -10.70 2.23
C GLU A 178 0.94 -10.43 2.09
N VAL A 179 0.27 -10.10 3.20
CA VAL A 179 -1.15 -9.78 3.22
C VAL A 179 -1.41 -8.45 2.50
N GLY A 180 -0.56 -7.44 2.69
CA GLY A 180 -0.70 -6.17 1.97
C GLY A 180 -0.64 -6.34 0.44
N LEU A 181 0.20 -7.26 -0.06
CA LEU A 181 0.21 -7.60 -1.49
C LEU A 181 -1.11 -8.23 -1.95
N GLN A 182 -1.65 -9.17 -1.18
CA GLN A 182 -2.92 -9.84 -1.50
C GLN A 182 -4.08 -8.84 -1.54
N ILE A 183 -4.14 -7.95 -0.54
CA ILE A 183 -5.14 -6.88 -0.46
C ILE A 183 -5.00 -5.92 -1.63
N ALA A 184 -3.78 -5.54 -2.03
CA ALA A 184 -3.55 -4.69 -3.20
C ALA A 184 -4.10 -5.31 -4.49
N VAL A 185 -3.95 -6.63 -4.67
CA VAL A 185 -4.54 -7.36 -5.81
C VAL A 185 -6.08 -7.34 -5.73
N LYS A 186 -6.65 -7.72 -4.57
CA LYS A 186 -8.11 -7.71 -4.35
C LYS A 186 -8.73 -6.34 -4.62
N LEU A 187 -8.12 -5.27 -4.12
CA LEU A 187 -8.58 -3.90 -4.36
C LEU A 187 -8.47 -3.49 -5.84
N THR A 188 -7.48 -4.02 -6.58
CA THR A 188 -7.36 -3.76 -8.02
C THR A 188 -8.55 -4.36 -8.76
N ASP A 189 -8.92 -5.60 -8.42
CA ASP A 189 -10.07 -6.28 -9.04
C ASP A 189 -11.39 -5.57 -8.71
N LEU A 190 -11.58 -5.11 -7.47
CA LEU A 190 -12.76 -4.36 -7.06
C LEU A 190 -12.88 -3.01 -7.77
N VAL A 191 -11.78 -2.26 -7.90
CA VAL A 191 -11.75 -1.01 -8.67
C VAL A 191 -11.99 -1.28 -10.16
N GLY A 192 -11.51 -2.43 -10.68
CA GLY A 192 -11.84 -2.92 -12.00
C GLY A 192 -13.35 -3.09 -12.20
N GLN A 193 -14.02 -3.75 -11.25
CA GLN A 193 -15.46 -3.96 -11.26
C GLN A 193 -16.24 -2.63 -11.19
N LEU A 194 -15.83 -1.66 -10.35
CA LEU A 194 -16.48 -0.34 -10.29
C LEU A 194 -16.56 0.36 -11.66
N LYS A 195 -15.57 0.15 -12.54
CA LYS A 195 -15.56 0.76 -13.88
C LYS A 195 -16.66 0.25 -14.80
N GLU A 196 -17.25 -0.90 -14.49
CA GLU A 196 -18.35 -1.51 -15.25
C GLU A 196 -19.70 -0.84 -14.94
N PHE A 197 -19.82 -0.16 -13.80
CA PHE A 197 -21.07 0.44 -13.29
C PHE A 197 -21.12 1.97 -13.42
N ARG A 198 -20.29 2.55 -14.28
CA ARG A 198 -20.35 3.99 -14.56
C ARG A 198 -21.60 4.35 -15.36
N GLY A 199 -22.27 5.44 -14.98
CA GLY A 199 -23.33 6.05 -15.78
C GLY A 199 -22.81 6.40 -17.19
N ALA A 200 -23.69 6.27 -18.19
CA ALA A 200 -23.40 6.58 -19.60
C ALA A 200 -23.06 8.07 -19.82
#